data_AF-A0A0N0N598-F1
#
_entry.id   AF-A0A0N0N598-F1
#
_cell.length_a   1.000
_cell.length_b   1.000
_cell.length_c   1.000
_cell.angle_alpha   90.00
_cell.angle_beta   90.00
_cell.angle_gamma   90.00
#
_symmetry.space_group_name_H-M   'P 1'
#
loop_
_entity.id
_entity.type
_entity.pdbx_description
1 polymer ?
#
loop_
_entity_poly.entity_id
_entity_poly.type
_entity_poly.pdbx_seq_one_letter_code
_entity_poly.pdbx_strand_id
1 'polypeptide(L)'
;MPPETQRCALTLPGSDRRATPGAVTSTDTARLTFLRDAVRGIGTTLDLTRQAGQLTGLAVPGFADFASVHLCDQVVASEDDLAPQGLEGAVVMHRVAAVHHEDLDCREELRPGKTFVYTTGTAMARFLAEIEPVLIPHVGDEVLQQLPAELDSPAARLVLKGSSVLLVPLVAHGGALGFLVFGRKPDRPAFVAADLTACEEVAERAAVALHNARIHSDEATASAVLQRSLLPTPPPRLPGVEIAYRYHPSSHTTQVGGDWFDVIPLPGHRVGLVIGDVAGHGLHAAVVMGQLRTAVRTLATLDLPPGRLLAQLDAFAQHLGHTQLATCLYCVYDPTTGRSALASAGHLPPVLVGPDGSNDLLKVPVGAPIGVGSVTFDTLELLTDPGSLLLLCTDGLVETRGQDIEEALHALGRRLTAQHSSLEDTCEALMRRRHPEGHHDDITVLMARLNGIPCDSPRK
;
A
#
# COMPACT_ATOMS: atom_id res chain seq x y z
N MET A 1 37.17 -8.88 -41.38
CA MET A 1 36.95 -10.29 -41.00
C MET A 1 36.57 -10.31 -39.52
N PRO A 2 35.27 -10.41 -39.21
CA PRO A 2 34.80 -10.60 -37.84
C PRO A 2 34.79 -12.09 -37.49
N PRO A 3 34.90 -12.46 -36.19
CA PRO A 3 34.94 -13.85 -35.76
C PRO A 3 33.53 -14.47 -35.78
N GLU A 4 33.46 -15.74 -36.15
CA GLU A 4 32.26 -16.56 -36.24
C GLU A 4 31.56 -16.71 -34.88
N THR A 5 30.28 -16.33 -34.84
CA THR A 5 29.37 -16.51 -33.71
C THR A 5 29.02 -17.99 -33.57
N GLN A 6 29.58 -18.65 -32.56
CA GLN A 6 29.32 -20.05 -32.24
C GLN A 6 27.89 -20.22 -31.69
N ARG A 7 26.97 -20.71 -32.54
CA ARG A 7 25.59 -21.08 -32.18
C ARG A 7 25.60 -22.12 -31.07
N CYS A 8 24.97 -21.84 -29.94
CA CYS A 8 24.71 -22.83 -28.90
C CYS A 8 23.33 -23.42 -29.14
N ALA A 9 23.24 -24.40 -30.05
CA ALA A 9 22.01 -25.08 -30.37
C ALA A 9 21.82 -26.30 -29.45
N LEU A 10 20.76 -26.29 -28.63
CA LEU A 10 20.10 -27.55 -28.25
C LEU A 10 19.51 -28.14 -29.53
N THR A 11 20.31 -28.94 -30.25
CA THR A 11 19.93 -29.53 -31.53
C THR A 11 19.47 -30.97 -31.30
N LEU A 12 18.22 -31.31 -31.64
CA LEU A 12 17.70 -32.68 -31.66
C LEU A 12 17.46 -33.14 -33.12
N PRO A 13 17.74 -34.41 -33.49
CA PRO A 13 17.59 -34.88 -34.87
C PRO A 13 16.20 -35.44 -35.21
N GLY A 14 15.73 -35.17 -36.43
CA GLY A 14 14.82 -36.04 -37.19
C GLY A 14 13.36 -35.60 -37.30
N SER A 15 13.01 -34.89 -38.37
CA SER A 15 11.62 -34.69 -38.80
C SER A 15 11.33 -35.55 -40.04
N ASP A 16 10.32 -36.42 -39.99
CA ASP A 16 9.70 -36.94 -41.21
C ASP A 16 8.17 -37.05 -41.06
N ARG A 17 7.46 -36.60 -42.10
CA ARG A 17 5.99 -36.36 -42.11
C ARG A 17 5.23 -37.53 -42.73
N ARG A 18 4.11 -37.91 -42.11
CA ARG A 18 2.74 -37.94 -42.69
C ARG A 18 1.77 -38.60 -41.71
N ALA A 19 0.67 -37.92 -41.36
CA ALA A 19 -0.46 -38.51 -40.63
C ALA A 19 -1.78 -38.22 -41.35
N THR A 20 -2.55 -39.28 -41.59
CA THR A 20 -3.96 -39.29 -42.01
C THR A 20 -4.89 -38.93 -40.85
N PRO A 21 -6.11 -38.40 -41.09
CA PRO A 21 -6.99 -37.90 -40.03
C PRO A 21 -7.80 -39.04 -39.39
N GLY A 22 -7.73 -39.18 -38.06
CA GLY A 22 -8.54 -40.14 -37.30
C GLY A 22 -8.63 -39.81 -35.81
N ALA A 23 -9.86 -39.88 -35.29
CA ALA A 23 -10.31 -39.92 -33.88
C ALA A 23 -9.69 -38.93 -32.86
N VAL A 24 -10.54 -38.09 -32.25
CA VAL A 24 -10.16 -37.20 -31.14
C VAL A 24 -9.67 -38.05 -29.96
N THR A 25 -8.40 -37.91 -29.61
CA THR A 25 -7.78 -38.64 -28.49
C THR A 25 -8.13 -37.98 -27.15
N SER A 26 -7.97 -38.68 -26.02
CA SER A 26 -8.16 -38.10 -24.68
C SER A 26 -7.24 -36.89 -24.44
N THR A 27 -6.07 -36.89 -25.06
CA THR A 27 -5.09 -35.79 -25.03
C THR A 27 -5.57 -34.55 -25.76
N ASP A 28 -6.26 -34.69 -26.89
CA ASP A 28 -6.86 -33.57 -27.62
C ASP A 28 -8.00 -32.93 -26.84
N THR A 29 -8.80 -33.76 -26.15
CA THR A 29 -9.88 -33.27 -25.28
C THR A 29 -9.34 -32.48 -24.09
N ALA A 30 -8.25 -32.96 -23.47
CA ALA A 30 -7.59 -32.26 -22.37
C ALA A 30 -7.00 -30.91 -22.81
N ARG A 31 -6.34 -30.85 -23.97
CA ARG A 31 -5.79 -29.60 -24.55
C ARG A 31 -6.89 -28.56 -24.82
N LEU A 32 -7.98 -28.97 -25.48
CA LEU A 32 -9.10 -28.08 -25.79
C LEU A 32 -9.81 -27.58 -24.52
N THR A 33 -9.91 -28.44 -23.50
CA THR A 33 -10.49 -28.06 -22.21
C THR A 33 -9.63 -27.01 -21.51
N PHE A 34 -8.31 -27.24 -21.43
CA PHE A 34 -7.36 -26.28 -20.87
C PHE A 34 -7.42 -24.93 -21.58
N LEU A 35 -7.35 -24.92 -22.91
CA LEU A 35 -7.48 -23.70 -23.72
C LEU A 35 -8.76 -22.95 -23.37
N ARG A 36 -9.91 -23.63 -23.43
CA ARG A 36 -11.21 -23.01 -23.18
C ARG A 36 -11.31 -22.43 -21.77
N ASP A 37 -10.84 -23.17 -20.77
CA ASP A 37 -11.00 -22.79 -19.38
C ASP A 37 -9.99 -21.67 -19.01
N ALA A 38 -8.77 -21.70 -19.56
CA ALA A 38 -7.80 -20.61 -19.47
C ALA A 38 -8.36 -19.32 -20.07
N VAL A 39 -8.97 -19.39 -21.26
CA VAL A 39 -9.60 -18.24 -21.92
C VAL A 39 -10.73 -17.64 -21.09
N ARG A 40 -11.45 -18.44 -20.30
CA ARG A 40 -12.53 -17.96 -19.42
C ARG A 40 -12.02 -17.42 -18.08
N GLY A 41 -10.92 -17.96 -17.56
CA GLY A 41 -10.40 -17.64 -16.23
C GLY A 41 -9.43 -16.46 -16.19
N ILE A 42 -8.67 -16.24 -17.28
CA ILE A 42 -7.66 -15.17 -17.36
C ILE A 42 -8.32 -13.79 -17.32
N GLY A 43 -7.76 -12.88 -16.52
CA GLY A 43 -8.22 -11.49 -16.41
C GLY A 43 -9.47 -11.30 -15.54
N THR A 44 -9.89 -12.32 -14.78
CA THR A 44 -11.02 -12.22 -13.83
C THR A 44 -10.66 -11.55 -12.51
N THR A 45 -9.38 -11.28 -12.28
CA THR A 45 -8.86 -10.61 -11.08
C THR A 45 -7.66 -9.74 -11.46
N LEU A 46 -7.42 -8.66 -10.70
CA LEU A 46 -6.24 -7.79 -10.85
C LEU A 46 -5.14 -8.14 -9.83
N ASP A 47 -5.31 -9.21 -9.04
CA ASP A 47 -4.26 -9.74 -8.17
C ASP A 47 -3.36 -10.68 -8.98
N LEU A 48 -2.13 -10.25 -9.19
CA LEU A 48 -1.12 -10.94 -9.98
C LEU A 48 -0.83 -12.37 -9.46
N THR A 49 -0.74 -12.54 -8.14
CA THR A 49 -0.46 -13.86 -7.52
C THR A 49 -1.66 -14.78 -7.69
N ARG A 50 -2.86 -14.26 -7.46
CA ARG A 50 -4.11 -15.01 -7.63
C ARG A 50 -4.32 -15.43 -9.08
N GLN A 51 -4.04 -14.54 -10.02
CA GLN A 51 -4.18 -14.82 -11.45
C GLN A 51 -3.17 -15.87 -11.92
N ALA A 52 -1.92 -15.76 -11.49
CA ALA A 52 -0.90 -16.79 -11.75
C ALA A 52 -1.29 -18.15 -11.15
N GLY A 53 -1.84 -18.15 -9.93
CA GLY A 53 -2.38 -19.33 -9.27
C GLY A 53 -3.52 -19.99 -10.06
N GLN A 54 -4.51 -19.20 -10.50
CA GLN A 54 -5.61 -19.68 -11.34
C GLN A 54 -5.08 -20.32 -12.63
N LEU A 55 -4.13 -19.68 -13.30
CA LEU A 55 -3.55 -20.20 -14.54
C LEU A 55 -2.90 -21.58 -14.34
N THR A 56 -2.10 -21.75 -13.28
CA THR A 56 -1.48 -23.05 -12.96
C THR A 56 -2.52 -24.10 -12.53
N GLY A 57 -3.56 -23.68 -11.80
CA GLY A 57 -4.64 -24.57 -11.36
C GLY A 57 -5.57 -25.03 -12.50
N LEU A 58 -5.69 -24.27 -13.58
CA LEU A 58 -6.44 -24.70 -14.78
C LEU A 58 -5.68 -25.74 -15.60
N ALA A 59 -4.35 -25.75 -15.50
CA ALA A 59 -3.50 -26.71 -16.22
C ALA A 59 -3.43 -28.08 -15.53
N VAL A 60 -3.49 -28.12 -14.19
CA VAL A 60 -3.32 -29.35 -13.40
C VAL A 60 -4.69 -29.80 -12.83
N PRO A 61 -5.06 -31.09 -12.89
CA PRO A 61 -4.28 -32.24 -13.40
C PRO A 61 -4.50 -32.55 -14.89
N GLY A 62 -5.47 -31.88 -15.53
CA GLY A 62 -5.98 -32.26 -16.84
C GLY A 62 -4.94 -32.19 -17.96
N PHE A 63 -4.22 -31.07 -18.07
CA PHE A 63 -3.26 -30.82 -19.15
C PHE A 63 -1.82 -31.18 -18.77
N ALA A 64 -1.44 -30.95 -17.51
CA ALA A 64 -0.10 -31.19 -16.96
C ALA A 64 -0.18 -31.81 -15.55
N ASP A 65 0.90 -32.45 -15.12
CA ASP A 65 1.04 -32.98 -13.75
C ASP A 65 1.67 -31.97 -12.80
N PHE A 66 2.42 -31.00 -13.33
CA PHE A 66 2.80 -29.79 -12.63
C PHE A 66 2.81 -28.59 -13.55
N ALA A 67 2.55 -27.42 -12.99
CA ALA A 67 2.63 -26.14 -13.67
C ALA A 67 3.17 -25.07 -12.74
N SER A 68 3.99 -24.15 -13.24
CA SER A 68 4.44 -22.98 -12.49
C SER A 68 4.50 -21.71 -13.34
N VAL A 69 4.31 -20.57 -12.69
CA VAL A 69 4.51 -19.24 -13.27
C VAL A 69 5.72 -18.61 -12.61
N HIS A 70 6.66 -18.17 -13.43
CA HIS A 70 7.85 -17.44 -13.00
C HIS A 70 7.80 -16.05 -13.62
N LEU A 71 7.97 -15.00 -12.81
CA LEU A 71 7.95 -13.61 -13.26
C LEU A 71 9.26 -12.92 -12.93
N CYS A 72 9.67 -11.99 -13.79
CA CYS A 72 10.84 -11.15 -13.57
C CYS A 72 10.68 -10.34 -12.28
N ASP A 73 11.79 -10.10 -11.59
CA ASP A 73 11.84 -9.28 -10.39
C ASP A 73 11.19 -7.91 -10.58
N GLN A 74 11.45 -7.26 -11.72
CA GLN A 74 10.82 -5.98 -12.10
C GLN A 74 9.29 -6.02 -12.19
N VAL A 75 8.70 -7.21 -12.38
CA VAL A 75 7.24 -7.43 -12.46
C VAL A 75 6.65 -7.75 -11.09
N VAL A 76 7.47 -8.17 -10.12
CA VAL A 76 7.03 -8.58 -8.78
C VAL A 76 7.38 -7.53 -7.72
N ALA A 77 8.56 -6.92 -7.81
CA ALA A 77 9.06 -5.92 -6.87
C ALA A 77 8.23 -4.64 -6.91
N SER A 78 7.85 -4.12 -5.75
CA SER A 78 7.42 -2.72 -5.62
C SER A 78 8.65 -1.81 -5.71
N GLU A 79 8.46 -0.53 -6.05
CA GLU A 79 9.58 0.44 -6.14
C GLU A 79 10.42 0.54 -4.83
N ASP A 80 9.87 0.10 -3.69
CA ASP A 80 10.53 0.06 -2.37
C ASP A 80 11.46 -1.16 -2.18
N ASP A 81 11.30 -2.22 -2.97
CA ASP A 81 12.21 -3.38 -2.96
C ASP A 81 13.43 -3.03 -3.82
N LEU A 82 14.36 -2.27 -3.22
CA LEU A 82 15.67 -2.00 -3.80
C LEU A 82 16.30 -3.33 -4.23
N ALA A 83 16.43 -3.54 -5.55
CA ALA A 83 17.09 -4.70 -6.11
C ALA A 83 18.41 -4.95 -5.37
N PRO A 84 18.74 -6.20 -4.99
CA PRO A 84 19.96 -6.49 -4.26
C PRO A 84 21.17 -5.90 -5.01
N GLN A 85 21.81 -4.91 -4.39
CA GLN A 85 22.93 -4.17 -4.97
C GLN A 85 24.08 -5.16 -5.25
N GLY A 86 24.59 -5.18 -6.50
CA GLY A 86 25.72 -6.01 -6.91
C GLY A 86 25.44 -7.10 -7.96
N LEU A 87 24.27 -7.11 -8.59
CA LEU A 87 23.86 -8.10 -9.61
C LEU A 87 23.88 -7.53 -11.04
N GLU A 88 24.93 -6.80 -11.44
CA GLU A 88 25.05 -6.30 -12.81
C GLU A 88 24.99 -7.46 -13.83
N GLY A 89 23.97 -7.44 -14.69
CA GLY A 89 23.76 -8.41 -15.76
C GLY A 89 22.96 -9.68 -15.39
N ALA A 90 22.57 -9.88 -14.13
CA ALA A 90 21.76 -11.04 -13.75
C ALA A 90 20.26 -10.81 -13.93
N VAL A 91 19.53 -11.84 -14.36
CA VAL A 91 18.06 -11.84 -14.44
C VAL A 91 17.50 -12.54 -13.22
N VAL A 92 16.81 -11.79 -12.36
CA VAL A 92 16.15 -12.32 -11.17
C VAL A 92 14.70 -12.66 -11.50
N MET A 93 14.27 -13.86 -11.12
CA MET A 93 12.93 -14.40 -11.38
C MET A 93 12.32 -14.95 -10.10
N HIS A 94 11.03 -14.72 -9.89
CA HIS A 94 10.28 -15.27 -8.75
C HIS A 94 9.24 -16.25 -9.23
N ARG A 95 9.18 -17.43 -8.61
CA ARG A 95 8.06 -18.33 -8.80
C ARG A 95 6.87 -17.83 -8.01
N VAL A 96 5.95 -17.14 -8.68
CA VAL A 96 4.77 -16.54 -8.04
C VAL A 96 3.64 -17.54 -7.81
N ALA A 97 3.58 -18.59 -8.62
CA ALA A 97 2.57 -19.64 -8.49
C ALA A 97 3.10 -20.99 -8.97
N ALA A 98 2.60 -22.05 -8.35
CA ALA A 98 2.81 -23.41 -8.79
C ALA A 98 1.74 -24.34 -8.24
N VAL A 99 1.35 -25.31 -9.06
CA VAL A 99 0.42 -26.38 -8.73
C VAL A 99 1.01 -27.68 -9.25
N HIS A 100 0.84 -28.75 -8.49
CA HIS A 100 1.29 -30.09 -8.88
C HIS A 100 0.28 -31.15 -8.44
N HIS A 101 0.32 -32.31 -9.09
CA HIS A 101 -0.46 -33.49 -8.69
C HIS A 101 -0.07 -33.95 -7.27
N GLU A 102 -0.97 -34.58 -6.53
CA GLU A 102 -0.68 -35.03 -5.16
C GLU A 102 0.39 -36.12 -5.12
N ASP A 103 0.40 -37.00 -6.11
CA ASP A 103 1.38 -38.08 -6.29
C ASP A 103 2.76 -37.61 -6.79
N LEU A 104 3.04 -36.31 -6.75
CA LEU A 104 4.36 -35.72 -7.01
C LEU A 104 4.98 -35.40 -5.64
N ASP A 105 5.97 -36.19 -5.24
CA ASP A 105 6.71 -36.01 -3.98
C ASP A 105 7.73 -34.86 -4.10
N CYS A 106 7.22 -33.66 -4.36
CA CYS A 106 8.04 -32.48 -4.65
C CYS A 106 7.42 -31.14 -4.18
N ARG A 107 6.68 -31.20 -3.06
CA ARG A 107 5.94 -30.04 -2.50
C ARG A 107 6.86 -28.87 -2.15
N GLU A 108 8.02 -29.13 -1.55
CA GLU A 108 8.97 -28.09 -1.15
C GLU A 108 9.74 -27.52 -2.35
N GLU A 109 9.88 -28.30 -3.41
CA GLU A 109 10.62 -27.99 -4.63
C GLU A 109 9.84 -27.05 -5.52
N LEU A 110 8.53 -27.29 -5.65
CA LEU A 110 7.60 -26.49 -6.45
C LEU A 110 6.96 -25.35 -5.67
N ARG A 111 7.29 -25.15 -4.40
CA ARG A 111 6.73 -24.10 -3.55
C ARG A 111 6.81 -22.70 -4.21
N PRO A 112 5.71 -21.92 -4.23
CA PRO A 112 5.72 -20.51 -4.59
C PRO A 112 6.60 -19.67 -3.64
N GLY A 113 7.10 -18.53 -4.11
CA GLY A 113 7.96 -17.61 -3.35
C GLY A 113 9.47 -17.92 -3.43
N LYS A 114 9.89 -18.91 -4.24
CA LYS A 114 11.32 -19.11 -4.53
C LYS A 114 11.84 -18.10 -5.55
N THR A 115 12.99 -17.52 -5.25
CA THR A 115 13.73 -16.61 -6.13
C THR A 115 14.84 -17.38 -6.85
N PHE A 116 15.00 -17.10 -8.13
CA PHE A 116 16.01 -17.66 -9.01
C PHE A 116 16.84 -16.50 -9.59
N VAL A 117 18.16 -16.65 -9.61
CA VAL A 117 19.07 -15.61 -10.09
C VAL A 117 19.88 -16.17 -11.24
N TYR A 118 19.56 -15.79 -12.48
CA TYR A 118 20.24 -16.28 -13.67
C TYR A 118 21.33 -15.31 -14.11
N THR A 119 22.58 -15.72 -14.01
CA THR A 119 23.72 -14.89 -14.44
C THR A 119 23.80 -14.78 -15.96
N THR A 120 24.35 -13.66 -16.47
CA THR A 120 24.53 -13.44 -17.92
C THR A 120 25.36 -14.55 -18.53
N GLY A 121 24.94 -15.06 -19.69
CA GLY A 121 25.65 -16.13 -20.40
C GLY A 121 25.20 -17.55 -20.02
N THR A 122 24.34 -17.72 -19.02
CA THR A 122 23.67 -19.01 -18.76
C THR A 122 22.66 -19.36 -19.87
N ALA A 123 22.37 -20.65 -20.05
CA ALA A 123 21.35 -21.10 -21.00
C ALA A 123 19.97 -20.48 -20.70
N MET A 124 19.62 -20.36 -19.42
CA MET A 124 18.37 -19.72 -19.01
C MET A 124 18.36 -18.22 -19.27
N ALA A 125 19.46 -17.50 -19.01
CA ALA A 125 19.54 -16.07 -19.35
C ALA A 125 19.42 -15.80 -20.85
N ARG A 126 19.96 -16.69 -21.70
CA ARG A 126 19.79 -16.61 -23.17
C ARG A 126 18.36 -16.90 -23.61
N PHE A 127 17.75 -17.96 -23.07
CA PHE A 127 16.34 -18.27 -23.32
C PHE A 127 15.42 -17.10 -22.98
N LEU A 128 15.64 -16.45 -21.82
CA LEU A 128 14.88 -15.28 -21.40
C LEU A 128 15.11 -14.06 -22.33
N ALA A 129 16.29 -13.96 -22.95
CA ALA A 129 16.61 -12.89 -23.89
C ALA A 129 16.07 -13.14 -25.32
N GLU A 130 16.01 -14.40 -25.74
CA GLU A 130 15.52 -14.81 -27.07
C GLU A 130 13.99 -14.85 -27.13
N ILE A 131 13.31 -15.05 -25.99
CA ILE A 131 11.85 -15.01 -25.87
C ILE A 131 11.19 -16.07 -26.80
N GLU A 132 11.83 -17.22 -26.95
CA GLU A 132 11.29 -18.35 -27.72
C GLU A 132 10.75 -19.44 -26.79
N PRO A 133 9.68 -20.15 -27.16
CA PRO A 133 9.22 -21.29 -26.39
C PRO A 133 10.12 -22.52 -26.58
N VAL A 134 10.21 -23.36 -25.54
CA VAL A 134 11.00 -24.59 -25.56
C VAL A 134 10.12 -25.78 -25.20
N LEU A 135 10.11 -26.78 -26.08
CA LEU A 135 9.52 -28.10 -25.85
C LEU A 135 10.63 -29.13 -25.67
N ILE A 136 10.63 -29.80 -24.52
CA ILE A 136 11.50 -30.95 -24.21
C ILE A 136 10.60 -32.19 -24.13
N PRO A 137 10.52 -33.01 -25.19
CA PRO A 137 9.64 -34.18 -25.22
C PRO A 137 9.98 -35.20 -24.12
N HIS A 138 11.27 -35.36 -23.82
CA HIS A 138 11.75 -36.25 -22.77
C HIS A 138 13.04 -35.71 -22.16
N VAL A 139 13.05 -35.47 -20.85
CA VAL A 139 14.24 -35.02 -20.13
C VAL A 139 15.12 -36.23 -19.80
N GLY A 140 16.11 -36.47 -20.65
CA GLY A 140 17.15 -37.49 -20.45
C GLY A 140 18.31 -37.00 -19.59
N ASP A 141 19.24 -37.91 -19.28
CA ASP A 141 20.42 -37.59 -18.46
C ASP A 141 21.30 -36.49 -19.10
N GLU A 142 21.32 -36.37 -20.44
CA GLU A 142 22.02 -35.28 -21.16
C GLU A 142 21.44 -33.90 -20.83
N VAL A 143 20.11 -33.77 -20.81
CA VAL A 143 19.42 -32.52 -20.45
C VAL A 143 19.64 -32.21 -18.96
N LEU A 144 19.61 -33.23 -18.10
CA LEU A 144 19.88 -33.07 -16.67
C LEU A 144 21.33 -32.65 -16.37
N GLN A 145 22.30 -33.09 -17.18
CA GLN A 145 23.69 -32.65 -17.07
C GLN A 145 23.90 -31.21 -17.56
N GLN A 146 22.99 -30.69 -18.37
CA GLN A 146 23.00 -29.32 -18.90
C GLN A 146 22.07 -28.38 -18.13
N LEU A 147 21.43 -28.84 -17.05
CA LEU A 147 20.62 -27.98 -16.21
C LEU A 147 21.48 -26.85 -15.63
N PRO A 148 21.02 -25.59 -15.70
CA PRO A 148 21.68 -24.49 -15.00
C PRO A 148 21.84 -24.83 -13.51
N ALA A 149 22.94 -24.41 -12.88
CA ALA A 149 23.22 -24.69 -11.47
C ALA A 149 22.07 -24.21 -10.56
N GLU A 150 21.36 -23.16 -10.97
CA GLU A 150 20.19 -22.58 -10.34
C GLU A 150 18.96 -23.51 -10.34
N LEU A 151 18.90 -24.46 -11.27
CA LEU A 151 17.87 -25.49 -11.40
C LEU A 151 18.39 -26.89 -11.05
N ASP A 152 19.69 -27.01 -10.78
CA ASP A 152 20.37 -28.27 -10.52
C ASP A 152 20.32 -28.65 -9.02
N SER A 153 19.12 -28.96 -8.54
CA SER A 153 18.93 -29.56 -7.22
C SER A 153 18.60 -31.05 -7.34
N PRO A 154 18.98 -31.89 -6.35
CA PRO A 154 18.62 -33.32 -6.36
C PRO A 154 17.13 -33.57 -6.58
N ALA A 155 16.30 -32.69 -6.03
CA ALA A 155 14.86 -32.80 -6.09
C ALA A 155 14.26 -32.26 -7.40
N ALA A 156 14.83 -31.20 -8.00
CA ALA A 156 14.48 -30.81 -9.37
C ALA A 156 14.85 -31.90 -10.38
N ARG A 157 16.01 -32.54 -10.23
CA ARG A 157 16.40 -33.70 -11.06
C ARG A 157 15.41 -34.85 -10.92
N LEU A 158 14.90 -35.13 -9.73
CA LEU A 158 13.90 -36.18 -9.49
C LEU A 158 12.59 -35.91 -10.23
N VAL A 159 12.09 -34.66 -10.17
CA VAL A 159 10.84 -34.26 -10.85
C VAL A 159 11.00 -34.21 -12.37
N LEU A 160 12.16 -33.75 -12.84
CA LEU A 160 12.39 -33.56 -14.26
C LEU A 160 12.78 -34.86 -14.97
N LYS A 161 13.45 -35.81 -14.30
CA LYS A 161 13.95 -37.03 -14.96
C LYS A 161 12.84 -37.82 -15.64
N GLY A 162 12.97 -37.97 -16.96
CA GLY A 162 12.03 -38.68 -17.83
C GLY A 162 10.72 -37.95 -18.12
N SER A 163 10.51 -36.77 -17.53
CA SER A 163 9.32 -35.95 -17.73
C SER A 163 9.38 -35.25 -19.11
N SER A 164 8.21 -34.88 -19.61
CA SER A 164 8.06 -33.98 -20.77
C SER A 164 7.78 -32.56 -20.25
N VAL A 165 8.50 -31.56 -20.77
CA VAL A 165 8.44 -30.18 -20.24
C VAL A 165 8.20 -29.17 -21.36
N LEU A 166 7.31 -28.22 -21.10
CA LEU A 166 7.10 -27.03 -21.91
C LEU A 166 7.50 -25.79 -21.11
N LEU A 167 8.28 -24.91 -21.72
CA LEU A 167 8.59 -23.58 -21.23
C LEU A 167 8.06 -22.57 -22.24
N VAL A 168 7.16 -21.69 -21.82
CA VAL A 168 6.51 -20.73 -22.72
C VAL A 168 6.67 -19.31 -22.17
N PRO A 169 7.27 -18.38 -22.93
CA PRO A 169 7.48 -17.02 -22.47
C PRO A 169 6.16 -16.27 -22.30
N LEU A 170 6.09 -15.42 -21.28
CA LEU A 170 5.00 -14.47 -21.05
C LEU A 170 5.44 -13.11 -21.57
N VAL A 171 4.95 -12.72 -22.75
CA VAL A 171 5.37 -11.50 -23.43
C VAL A 171 4.21 -10.53 -23.56
N ALA A 172 4.40 -9.30 -23.12
CA ALA A 172 3.43 -8.23 -23.32
C ALA A 172 4.14 -6.93 -23.70
N HIS A 173 3.56 -6.17 -24.62
CA HIS A 173 4.04 -4.83 -25.02
C HIS A 173 5.54 -4.74 -25.37
N GLY A 174 6.09 -5.81 -25.96
CA GLY A 174 7.49 -5.84 -26.42
C GLY A 174 8.51 -6.24 -25.36
N GLY A 175 8.09 -6.69 -24.17
CA GLY A 175 8.98 -7.18 -23.11
C GLY A 175 8.53 -8.53 -22.51
N ALA A 176 9.50 -9.33 -22.06
CA ALA A 176 9.23 -10.57 -21.34
C ALA A 176 8.92 -10.27 -19.87
N LEU A 177 7.71 -10.63 -19.43
CA LEU A 177 7.30 -10.57 -18.03
C LEU A 177 7.82 -11.77 -17.24
N GLY A 178 8.08 -12.88 -17.94
CA GLY A 178 8.54 -14.13 -17.35
C GLY A 178 8.21 -15.34 -18.22
N PHE A 179 7.91 -16.49 -17.60
CA PHE A 179 7.58 -17.73 -18.30
C PHE A 179 6.63 -18.64 -17.52
N LEU A 180 5.92 -19.48 -18.28
CA LEU A 180 5.15 -20.61 -17.79
C LEU A 180 5.96 -21.89 -17.97
N VAL A 181 5.90 -22.77 -16.98
CA VAL A 181 6.43 -24.12 -17.06
C VAL A 181 5.28 -25.10 -16.92
N PHE A 182 5.22 -26.09 -17.80
CA PHE A 182 4.33 -27.23 -17.68
C PHE A 182 5.14 -28.52 -17.74
N GLY A 183 4.77 -29.49 -16.93
CA GLY A 183 5.41 -30.80 -16.92
C GLY A 183 4.42 -31.95 -16.90
N ARG A 184 4.73 -32.98 -17.70
CA ARG A 184 4.07 -34.28 -17.66
C ARG A 184 5.05 -35.34 -17.21
N LYS A 185 4.62 -36.21 -16.31
CA LYS A 185 5.36 -37.37 -15.83
C LYS A 185 5.65 -38.37 -16.97
N PRO A 186 6.64 -39.27 -16.82
CA PRO A 186 7.00 -40.26 -17.85
C PRO A 186 5.87 -41.24 -18.21
N ASP A 187 4.88 -41.43 -17.35
CA ASP A 187 3.73 -42.32 -17.54
C ASP A 187 2.60 -41.68 -18.37
N ARG A 188 2.70 -40.39 -18.72
CA ARG A 188 1.78 -39.69 -19.62
C ARG A 188 2.39 -39.49 -21.01
N PRO A 189 1.57 -39.38 -22.07
CA PRO A 189 2.04 -38.97 -23.38
C PRO A 189 2.79 -37.64 -23.33
N ALA A 190 3.99 -37.63 -23.90
CA ALA A 190 4.81 -36.42 -24.00
C ALA A 190 4.05 -35.28 -24.70
N PHE A 191 4.44 -34.05 -24.39
CA PHE A 191 3.91 -32.88 -25.08
C PHE A 191 4.28 -32.92 -26.57
N VAL A 192 3.34 -32.49 -27.40
CA VAL A 192 3.51 -32.37 -28.86
C VAL A 192 3.44 -30.92 -29.31
N ALA A 193 3.83 -30.63 -30.55
CA ALA A 193 3.78 -29.27 -31.12
C ALA A 193 2.39 -28.62 -30.99
N ALA A 194 1.31 -29.39 -31.10
CA ALA A 194 -0.05 -28.88 -30.90
C ALA A 194 -0.32 -28.44 -29.45
N ASP A 195 0.30 -29.10 -28.44
CA ASP A 195 0.24 -28.66 -27.06
C ASP A 195 1.00 -27.34 -26.88
N LEU A 196 2.15 -27.19 -27.55
CA LEU A 196 2.93 -25.95 -27.51
C LEU A 196 2.13 -24.77 -28.06
N THR A 197 1.53 -24.89 -29.26
CA THR A 197 0.69 -23.83 -29.84
C THR A 197 -0.46 -23.43 -28.92
N ALA A 198 -1.08 -24.40 -28.26
CA ALA A 198 -2.12 -24.12 -27.27
C ALA A 198 -1.58 -23.32 -26.07
N CYS A 199 -0.41 -23.68 -25.57
CA CYS A 199 0.23 -22.94 -24.48
C CYS A 199 0.68 -21.54 -24.90
N GLU A 200 1.13 -21.32 -26.14
CA GLU A 200 1.46 -20.00 -26.67
C GLU A 200 0.24 -19.07 -26.66
N GLU A 201 -0.92 -19.53 -27.15
CA GLU A 201 -2.17 -18.75 -27.12
C GLU A 201 -2.60 -18.38 -25.69
N VAL A 202 -2.42 -19.31 -24.75
CA VAL A 202 -2.72 -19.06 -23.33
C VAL A 202 -1.71 -18.09 -22.73
N ALA A 203 -0.43 -18.23 -23.06
CA ALA A 203 0.64 -17.38 -22.58
C ALA A 203 0.49 -15.93 -23.06
N GLU A 204 0.12 -15.69 -24.32
CA GLU A 204 -0.15 -14.35 -24.84
C GLU A 204 -1.27 -13.65 -24.05
N ARG A 205 -2.38 -14.35 -23.80
CA ARG A 205 -3.51 -13.79 -23.04
C ARG A 205 -3.15 -13.58 -21.57
N ALA A 206 -2.47 -14.56 -20.97
CA ALA A 206 -2.01 -14.48 -19.60
C ALA A 206 -1.04 -13.31 -19.42
N ALA A 207 -0.12 -13.10 -20.36
CA ALA A 207 0.85 -12.02 -20.30
C ALA A 207 0.18 -10.65 -20.33
N VAL A 208 -0.79 -10.41 -21.22
CA VAL A 208 -1.55 -9.15 -21.24
C VAL A 208 -2.30 -8.93 -19.92
N ALA A 209 -2.97 -9.95 -19.41
CA ALA A 209 -3.72 -9.81 -18.16
C ALA A 209 -2.81 -9.60 -16.94
N LEU A 210 -1.67 -10.32 -16.85
CA LEU A 210 -0.67 -10.13 -15.80
C LEU A 210 -0.03 -8.73 -15.86
N HIS A 211 0.24 -8.23 -17.08
CA HIS A 211 0.73 -6.87 -17.29
C HIS A 211 -0.29 -5.82 -16.83
N ASN A 212 -1.57 -6.01 -17.16
CA ASN A 212 -2.63 -5.12 -16.71
C ASN A 212 -2.75 -5.12 -15.18
N ALA A 213 -2.72 -6.30 -14.55
CA ALA A 213 -2.71 -6.43 -13.10
C ALA A 213 -1.54 -5.64 -12.46
N ARG A 214 -0.34 -5.73 -13.06
CA ARG A 214 0.83 -4.97 -12.64
C ARG A 214 0.63 -3.45 -12.72
N ILE A 215 0.22 -2.92 -13.88
CA ILE A 215 0.00 -1.48 -14.05
C ILE A 215 -0.99 -0.93 -13.02
N HIS A 216 -2.12 -1.63 -12.81
CA HIS A 216 -3.12 -1.19 -11.84
C HIS A 216 -2.58 -1.26 -10.40
N SER A 217 -1.76 -2.27 -10.08
CA SER A 217 -1.11 -2.36 -8.78
C SER A 217 -0.10 -1.23 -8.56
N ASP A 218 0.67 -0.88 -9.57
CA ASP A 218 1.65 0.23 -9.52
C ASP A 218 0.94 1.57 -9.34
N GLU A 219 -0.12 1.84 -10.12
CA GLU A 219 -0.93 3.05 -10.00
C GLU A 219 -1.58 3.14 -8.60
N ALA A 220 -2.13 2.03 -8.10
CA ALA A 220 -2.72 1.98 -6.76
C ALA A 220 -1.67 2.24 -5.67
N THR A 221 -0.45 1.71 -5.83
CA THR A 221 0.65 1.88 -4.87
C THR A 221 1.15 3.32 -4.88
N ALA A 222 1.39 3.91 -6.06
CA ALA A 222 1.81 5.31 -6.21
C ALA A 222 0.77 6.27 -5.61
N SER A 223 -0.51 6.02 -5.89
CA SER A 223 -1.61 6.79 -5.29
C SER A 223 -1.61 6.66 -3.76
N ALA A 224 -1.44 5.44 -3.23
CA ALA A 224 -1.38 5.20 -1.78
C ALA A 224 -0.18 5.89 -1.11
N VAL A 225 1.01 5.89 -1.75
CA VAL A 225 2.20 6.57 -1.23
C VAL A 225 2.00 8.08 -1.20
N LEU A 226 1.50 8.68 -2.28
CA LEU A 226 1.16 10.10 -2.33
C LEU A 226 0.13 10.46 -1.26
N GLN A 227 -0.92 9.66 -1.14
CA GLN A 227 -1.96 9.83 -0.13
C GLN A 227 -1.39 9.75 1.29
N ARG A 228 -0.53 8.76 1.57
CA ARG A 228 0.14 8.61 2.88
C ARG A 228 1.04 9.79 3.21
N SER A 229 1.69 10.40 2.22
CA SER A 229 2.54 11.58 2.42
C SER A 229 1.76 12.81 2.88
N LEU A 230 0.46 12.87 2.55
CA LEU A 230 -0.45 13.93 3.01
C LEU A 230 -0.90 13.71 4.47
N LEU A 231 -0.88 12.47 4.96
CA LEU A 231 -1.38 12.14 6.29
C LEU A 231 -0.51 12.73 7.41
N PRO A 232 -1.13 13.09 8.56
CA PRO A 232 -0.42 13.52 9.75
C PRO A 232 0.64 12.49 10.19
N THR A 233 1.87 12.97 10.41
CA THR A 233 2.95 12.15 11.00
C THR A 233 2.72 11.95 12.49
N PRO A 234 3.18 10.83 13.07
CA PRO A 234 3.14 10.63 14.51
C PRO A 234 3.79 11.81 15.25
N PRO A 235 3.14 12.36 16.28
CA PRO A 235 3.66 13.49 17.03
C PRO A 235 4.94 13.09 17.78
N PRO A 236 5.92 13.99 17.92
CA PRO A 236 7.12 13.72 18.67
C PRO A 236 6.81 13.55 20.17
N ARG A 237 7.70 12.86 20.90
CA ARG A 237 7.63 12.85 22.37
C ARG A 237 8.10 14.21 22.89
N LEU A 238 7.26 14.88 23.68
CA LEU A 238 7.49 16.24 24.15
C LEU A 238 7.52 16.30 25.69
N PRO A 239 8.47 17.04 26.30
CA PRO A 239 8.49 17.22 27.74
C PRO A 239 7.22 17.93 28.24
N GLY A 240 6.61 17.40 29.32
CA GLY A 240 5.43 18.01 29.95
C GLY A 240 4.12 17.87 29.18
N VAL A 241 4.11 17.14 28.05
CA VAL A 241 2.90 16.91 27.24
C VAL A 241 2.85 15.45 26.76
N GLU A 242 1.73 14.78 27.03
CA GLU A 242 1.40 13.47 26.46
C GLU A 242 0.39 13.67 25.33
N ILE A 243 0.60 13.05 24.16
CA ILE A 243 -0.26 13.23 22.99
C ILE A 243 -0.82 11.87 22.55
N ALA A 244 -2.11 11.82 22.28
CA ALA A 244 -2.74 10.75 21.51
C ALA A 244 -3.59 11.35 20.38
N TYR A 245 -3.71 10.63 19.28
CA TYR A 245 -4.49 11.06 18.13
C TYR A 245 -5.14 9.89 17.41
N ARG A 246 -6.22 10.16 16.68
CA ARG A 246 -6.83 9.23 15.72
C ARG A 246 -7.27 10.00 14.49
N TYR A 247 -7.06 9.39 13.34
CA TYR A 247 -7.46 9.91 12.04
C TYR A 247 -8.17 8.80 11.27
N HIS A 248 -9.39 9.04 10.83
CA HIS A 248 -10.20 8.10 10.06
C HIS A 248 -10.85 8.82 8.89
N PRO A 249 -10.37 8.61 7.65
CA PRO A 249 -11.00 9.19 6.47
C PRO A 249 -12.36 8.53 6.20
N SER A 250 -13.28 9.31 5.68
CA SER A 250 -14.65 8.92 5.27
C SER A 250 -14.67 7.93 4.10
N SER A 251 -13.73 8.09 3.16
CA SER A 251 -13.70 7.32 1.92
C SER A 251 -12.87 6.04 2.04
N HIS A 252 -13.47 4.91 1.67
CA HIS A 252 -12.78 3.63 1.58
C HIS A 252 -11.84 3.53 0.36
N THR A 253 -12.07 4.34 -0.69
CA THR A 253 -11.29 4.31 -1.93
C THR A 253 -10.14 5.32 -1.93
N THR A 254 -10.32 6.48 -1.28
CA THR A 254 -9.29 7.48 -1.07
C THR A 254 -8.98 7.53 0.42
N GLN A 255 -7.82 7.01 0.84
CA GLN A 255 -7.41 6.94 2.25
C GLN A 255 -7.02 8.32 2.83
N VAL A 256 -7.51 9.41 2.26
CA VAL A 256 -7.21 10.79 2.65
C VAL A 256 -8.45 11.66 2.51
N GLY A 257 -8.53 12.61 3.43
CA GLY A 257 -9.62 13.51 3.67
C GLY A 257 -9.20 14.99 3.75
N GLY A 258 -10.17 15.87 4.03
CA GLY A 258 -9.97 17.30 4.25
C GLY A 258 -9.43 17.63 5.65
N ASP A 259 -9.71 16.76 6.60
CA ASP A 259 -9.26 16.80 7.98
C ASP A 259 -7.72 16.74 8.15
N TRP A 260 -7.18 17.53 9.08
CA TRP A 260 -5.80 17.39 9.56
C TRP A 260 -5.59 17.77 11.01
N PHE A 261 -4.48 17.29 11.55
CA PHE A 261 -3.91 17.81 12.79
C PHE A 261 -2.38 17.89 12.68
N ASP A 262 -1.76 18.68 13.54
CA ASP A 262 -0.30 18.70 13.69
C ASP A 262 0.11 19.02 15.14
N VAL A 263 1.29 18.54 15.53
CA VAL A 263 1.91 18.84 16.82
C VAL A 263 3.32 19.33 16.57
N ILE A 264 3.53 20.63 16.81
CA ILE A 264 4.70 21.37 16.37
C ILE A 264 5.52 21.75 17.62
N PRO A 265 6.76 21.24 17.78
CA PRO A 265 7.67 21.73 18.81
C PRO A 265 8.03 23.20 18.53
N LEU A 266 7.89 24.05 19.55
CA LEU A 266 8.21 25.48 19.47
C LEU A 266 9.40 25.82 20.37
N PRO A 267 10.03 27.00 20.18
CA PRO A 267 11.11 27.45 21.05
C PRO A 267 10.69 27.50 22.53
N GLY A 268 11.57 27.02 23.42
CA GLY A 268 11.33 27.03 24.88
C GLY A 268 10.45 25.89 25.40
N HIS A 269 10.48 24.71 24.75
CA HIS A 269 9.64 23.55 25.09
C HIS A 269 8.13 23.78 24.93
N ARG A 270 7.71 24.93 24.39
CA ARG A 270 6.33 25.19 24.01
C ARG A 270 5.88 24.21 22.91
N VAL A 271 4.59 23.95 22.86
CA VAL A 271 3.97 23.02 21.92
C VAL A 271 2.85 23.72 21.19
N GLY A 272 2.91 23.74 19.87
CA GLY A 272 1.81 24.12 19.00
C GLY A 272 0.95 22.92 18.66
N LEU A 273 -0.35 22.99 18.96
CA LEU A 273 -1.36 22.00 18.59
C LEU A 273 -2.24 22.61 17.51
N VAL A 274 -2.42 21.88 16.41
CA VAL A 274 -3.21 22.31 15.26
C VAL A 274 -4.25 21.25 14.99
N ILE A 275 -5.49 21.67 14.73
CA ILE A 275 -6.51 20.84 14.09
C ILE A 275 -7.25 21.69 13.07
N GLY A 276 -7.71 21.08 11.98
CA GLY A 276 -8.54 21.76 11.01
C GLY A 276 -9.20 20.80 10.05
N ASP A 277 -10.10 21.34 9.26
CA ASP A 277 -10.85 20.62 8.24
C ASP A 277 -11.04 21.50 6.99
N VAL A 278 -10.79 20.93 5.82
CA VAL A 278 -10.99 21.57 4.53
C VAL A 278 -12.33 21.14 3.97
N ALA A 279 -13.20 22.11 3.68
CA ALA A 279 -14.55 21.83 3.17
C ALA A 279 -14.54 20.98 1.89
N GLY A 280 -15.30 19.89 1.92
CA GLY A 280 -15.42 18.91 0.84
C GLY A 280 -14.51 17.69 1.07
N HIS A 281 -14.59 16.70 0.19
CA HIS A 281 -13.95 15.41 0.40
C HIS A 281 -13.09 14.96 -0.79
N GLY A 282 -12.19 14.01 -0.53
CA GLY A 282 -11.37 13.36 -1.55
C GLY A 282 -10.06 14.10 -1.88
N LEU A 283 -9.45 13.76 -3.03
CA LEU A 283 -8.07 14.14 -3.34
C LEU A 283 -7.84 15.66 -3.38
N HIS A 284 -8.80 16.46 -3.85
CA HIS A 284 -8.62 17.90 -3.91
C HIS A 284 -8.54 18.53 -2.52
N ALA A 285 -9.46 18.17 -1.61
CA ALA A 285 -9.45 18.61 -0.22
C ALA A 285 -8.14 18.19 0.48
N ALA A 286 -7.68 16.96 0.24
CA ALA A 286 -6.42 16.44 0.75
C ALA A 286 -5.18 17.25 0.30
N VAL A 287 -5.17 17.72 -0.96
CA VAL A 287 -4.07 18.57 -1.48
C VAL A 287 -4.06 19.93 -0.80
N VAL A 288 -5.23 20.59 -0.69
CA VAL A 288 -5.37 21.88 0.00
C VAL A 288 -4.96 21.73 1.48
N MET A 289 -5.43 20.68 2.13
CA MET A 289 -5.06 20.31 3.50
C MET A 289 -3.53 20.20 3.67
N GLY A 290 -2.85 19.45 2.79
CA GLY A 290 -1.39 19.29 2.84
C GLY A 290 -0.62 20.61 2.68
N GLN A 291 -1.13 21.52 1.85
CA GLN A 291 -0.59 22.87 1.68
C GLN A 291 -0.80 23.73 2.94
N LEU A 292 -2.02 23.74 3.50
CA LEU A 292 -2.34 24.49 4.71
C LEU A 292 -1.54 23.98 5.92
N ARG A 293 -1.45 22.66 6.11
CA ARG A 293 -0.63 22.04 7.16
C ARG A 293 0.83 22.46 7.05
N THR A 294 1.40 22.43 5.85
CA THR A 294 2.79 22.85 5.59
C THR A 294 2.99 24.34 5.88
N ALA A 295 2.02 25.17 5.47
CA ALA A 295 2.03 26.60 5.76
C ALA A 295 1.98 26.86 7.27
N VAL A 296 1.06 26.23 8.01
CA VAL A 296 0.99 26.36 9.48
C VAL A 296 2.29 25.95 10.14
N ARG A 297 2.87 24.80 9.75
CA ARG A 297 4.15 24.35 10.30
C ARG A 297 5.28 25.35 10.05
N THR A 298 5.31 25.97 8.87
CA THR A 298 6.30 27.00 8.53
C THR A 298 6.06 28.29 9.34
N LEU A 299 4.82 28.75 9.42
CA LEU A 299 4.44 29.95 10.16
C LEU A 299 4.68 29.81 11.66
N ALA A 300 4.49 28.61 12.21
CA ALA A 300 4.76 28.30 13.61
C ALA A 300 6.24 28.48 13.98
N THR A 301 7.17 28.29 13.03
CA THR A 301 8.61 28.55 13.26
C THR A 301 8.93 30.02 13.51
N LEU A 302 8.04 30.93 13.10
CA LEU A 302 8.17 32.36 13.31
C LEU A 302 7.71 32.80 14.71
N ASP A 303 7.20 31.88 15.53
CA ASP A 303 6.76 32.12 16.91
C ASP A 303 5.74 33.27 17.04
N LEU A 304 4.80 33.32 16.09
CA LEU A 304 3.74 34.33 16.06
C LEU A 304 2.63 33.99 17.08
N PRO A 305 1.97 35.01 17.67
CA PRO A 305 0.75 34.79 18.44
C PRO A 305 -0.32 34.06 17.61
N PRO A 306 -1.14 33.17 18.22
CA PRO A 306 -2.07 32.32 17.49
C PRO A 306 -2.96 33.04 16.49
N GLY A 307 -3.57 34.16 16.89
CA GLY A 307 -4.42 34.95 16.00
C GLY A 307 -3.68 35.54 14.78
N ARG A 308 -2.41 35.92 14.95
CA ARG A 308 -1.57 36.42 13.85
C ARG A 308 -1.15 35.31 12.90
N LEU A 309 -0.90 34.10 13.43
CA LEU A 309 -0.63 32.93 12.60
C LEU A 309 -1.82 32.60 11.71
N LEU A 310 -3.04 32.55 12.28
CA LEU A 310 -4.25 32.28 11.48
C LEU A 310 -4.52 33.37 10.44
N ALA A 311 -4.24 34.65 10.75
CA ALA A 311 -4.35 35.73 9.76
C ALA A 311 -3.36 35.57 8.59
N GLN A 312 -2.14 35.09 8.84
CA GLN A 312 -1.19 34.79 7.77
C GLN A 312 -1.57 33.53 6.99
N LEU A 313 -2.15 32.53 7.65
CA LEU A 313 -2.67 31.33 7.00
C LEU A 313 -3.85 31.67 6.07
N ASP A 314 -4.77 32.51 6.52
CA ASP A 314 -5.89 33.02 5.71
C ASP A 314 -5.38 33.75 4.46
N ALA A 315 -4.44 34.69 4.64
CA ALA A 315 -3.81 35.37 3.51
C ALA A 315 -3.13 34.37 2.55
N PHE A 316 -2.41 33.37 3.06
CA PHE A 316 -1.79 32.33 2.22
C PHE A 316 -2.83 31.53 1.42
N ALA A 317 -3.93 31.11 2.05
CA ALA A 317 -5.01 30.39 1.39
C ALA A 317 -5.63 31.19 0.25
N GLN A 318 -5.80 32.52 0.41
CA GLN A 318 -6.28 33.38 -0.67
C GLN A 318 -5.34 33.42 -1.88
N HIS A 319 -4.02 33.41 -1.64
CA HIS A 319 -3.04 33.42 -2.73
C HIS A 319 -3.01 32.10 -3.51
N LEU A 320 -3.36 30.98 -2.88
CA LEU A 320 -3.47 29.69 -3.56
C LEU A 320 -4.62 29.66 -4.58
N GLY A 321 -5.61 30.55 -4.45
CA GLY A 321 -6.74 30.63 -5.39
C GLY A 321 -7.72 29.46 -5.30
N HIS A 322 -7.66 28.68 -4.22
CA HIS A 322 -8.62 27.59 -3.99
C HIS A 322 -9.99 28.15 -3.65
N THR A 323 -11.04 27.49 -4.14
CA THR A 323 -12.43 27.82 -3.80
C THR A 323 -12.88 27.19 -2.47
N GLN A 324 -12.09 26.27 -1.91
CA GLN A 324 -12.41 25.58 -0.67
C GLN A 324 -12.02 26.42 0.55
N LEU A 325 -12.97 26.57 1.47
CA LEU A 325 -12.73 27.15 2.79
C LEU A 325 -12.23 26.07 3.73
N ALA A 326 -11.48 26.46 4.77
CA ALA A 326 -11.04 25.54 5.80
C ALA A 326 -11.31 26.08 7.20
N THR A 327 -11.74 25.22 8.12
CA THR A 327 -11.75 25.54 9.54
C THR A 327 -10.40 25.21 10.14
N CYS A 328 -9.94 25.98 11.14
CA CYS A 328 -8.66 25.73 11.79
C CYS A 328 -8.66 26.24 13.23
N LEU A 329 -8.16 25.44 14.17
CA LEU A 329 -7.85 25.85 15.52
C LEU A 329 -6.36 25.66 15.77
N TYR A 330 -5.74 26.71 16.31
CA TYR A 330 -4.34 26.69 16.70
C TYR A 330 -4.20 27.05 18.19
N CYS A 331 -3.52 26.17 18.92
CA CYS A 331 -3.25 26.30 20.35
C CYS A 331 -1.75 26.26 20.58
N VAL A 332 -1.23 27.17 21.41
CA VAL A 332 0.14 27.15 21.91
C VAL A 332 0.10 26.91 23.41
N TYR A 333 0.69 25.80 23.86
CA TYR A 333 0.85 25.48 25.27
C TYR A 333 2.30 25.67 25.70
N ASP A 334 2.49 26.38 26.81
CA ASP A 334 3.77 26.51 27.49
C ASP A 334 3.80 25.62 28.74
N PRO A 335 4.52 24.49 28.72
CA PRO A 335 4.59 23.58 29.86
C PRO A 335 5.34 24.17 31.04
N THR A 336 6.17 25.21 30.86
CA THR A 336 6.93 25.83 31.96
C THR A 336 6.08 26.81 32.77
N THR A 337 5.15 27.50 32.12
CA THR A 337 4.27 28.50 32.76
C THR A 337 2.84 27.98 32.97
N GLY A 338 2.47 26.87 32.33
CA GLY A 338 1.10 26.38 32.29
C GLY A 338 0.16 27.26 31.47
N ARG A 339 0.66 28.20 30.68
CA ARG A 339 -0.17 29.09 29.86
C ARG A 339 -0.55 28.44 28.53
N SER A 340 -1.82 28.53 28.18
CA SER A 340 -2.35 28.15 26.88
C SER A 340 -2.89 29.38 26.15
N ALA A 341 -2.56 29.51 24.87
CA ALA A 341 -3.07 30.57 24.00
C ALA A 341 -3.71 29.93 22.75
N LEU A 342 -4.97 30.24 22.48
CA LEU A 342 -5.76 29.61 21.41
C LEU A 342 -6.39 30.64 20.50
N ALA A 343 -6.44 30.36 19.19
CA ALA A 343 -7.27 31.09 18.24
C ALA A 343 -8.03 30.10 17.35
N SER A 344 -9.23 30.48 16.92
CA SER A 344 -10.10 29.65 16.07
C SER A 344 -10.54 30.42 14.82
N ALA A 345 -10.44 29.76 13.68
CA ALA A 345 -10.99 30.16 12.38
C ALA A 345 -12.14 29.21 12.03
N GLY A 346 -13.34 29.52 12.51
CA GLY A 346 -14.56 28.74 12.24
C GLY A 346 -14.59 27.31 12.78
N HIS A 347 -13.62 26.90 13.60
CA HIS A 347 -13.49 25.52 14.06
C HIS A 347 -14.23 25.27 15.39
N LEU A 348 -14.51 23.99 15.67
CA LEU A 348 -15.22 23.56 16.88
C LEU A 348 -14.49 23.98 18.17
N PRO A 349 -15.25 24.29 19.24
CA PRO A 349 -14.66 24.67 20.52
C PRO A 349 -13.95 23.46 21.16
N PRO A 350 -12.74 23.65 21.68
CA PRO A 350 -11.99 22.56 22.27
C PRO A 350 -12.51 22.24 23.67
N VAL A 351 -12.44 20.96 24.05
CA VAL A 351 -12.91 20.46 25.35
C VAL A 351 -11.72 20.41 26.30
N LEU A 352 -11.79 21.14 27.42
CA LEU A 352 -10.78 21.09 28.48
C LEU A 352 -11.35 20.34 29.68
N VAL A 353 -10.65 19.29 30.10
CA VAL A 353 -10.98 18.51 31.28
C VAL A 353 -9.91 18.72 32.35
N GLY A 354 -10.30 19.29 33.48
CA GLY A 354 -9.40 19.54 34.60
C GLY A 354 -9.02 18.26 35.35
N PRO A 355 -7.92 18.29 36.11
CA PRO A 355 -7.50 17.15 36.94
C PRO A 355 -8.50 16.79 38.05
N ASP A 356 -9.36 17.74 38.43
CA ASP A 356 -10.47 17.58 39.36
C ASP A 356 -11.72 16.94 38.73
N GLY A 357 -11.69 16.68 37.42
CA GLY A 357 -12.82 16.14 36.66
C GLY A 357 -13.82 17.21 36.20
N SER A 358 -13.50 18.50 36.33
CA SER A 358 -14.22 19.57 35.64
C SER A 358 -14.12 19.39 34.13
N ASN A 359 -15.15 19.81 33.39
CA ASN A 359 -15.19 19.69 31.93
C ASN A 359 -15.85 20.93 31.33
N ASP A 360 -15.07 21.73 30.62
CA ASP A 360 -15.49 22.98 30.02
C ASP A 360 -15.20 23.01 28.52
N LEU A 361 -16.16 23.53 27.74
CA LEU A 361 -15.92 23.94 26.36
C LEU A 361 -15.26 25.32 26.38
N LEU A 362 -14.03 25.43 25.84
CA LEU A 362 -13.33 26.70 25.84
C LEU A 362 -14.01 27.66 24.85
N LYS A 363 -14.41 28.83 25.35
CA LYS A 363 -15.04 29.90 24.57
C LYS A 363 -14.00 30.71 23.80
N VAL A 364 -13.32 30.05 22.87
CA VAL A 364 -12.37 30.71 21.96
C VAL A 364 -13.17 31.61 21.01
N PRO A 365 -12.82 32.90 20.85
CA PRO A 365 -13.46 33.75 19.85
C PRO A 365 -13.34 33.13 18.45
N VAL A 366 -14.49 32.98 17.78
CA VAL A 366 -14.55 32.30 16.48
C VAL A 366 -14.43 33.33 15.36
N GLY A 367 -13.31 33.30 14.63
CA GLY A 367 -13.14 34.04 13.38
C GLY A 367 -13.79 33.33 12.18
N ALA A 368 -13.77 33.98 11.02
CA ALA A 368 -14.24 33.36 9.78
C ALA A 368 -13.35 32.16 9.37
N PRO A 369 -13.87 31.19 8.61
CA PRO A 369 -13.04 30.14 8.03
C PRO A 369 -11.87 30.70 7.21
N ILE A 370 -10.76 29.97 7.20
CA ILE A 370 -9.57 30.23 6.38
C ILE A 370 -9.96 30.24 4.90
N GLY A 371 -9.49 31.26 4.18
CA GLY A 371 -9.75 31.47 2.75
C GLY A 371 -10.80 32.55 2.47
N VAL A 372 -11.58 32.97 3.49
CA VAL A 372 -12.56 34.06 3.34
C VAL A 372 -11.87 35.41 3.14
N GLY A 373 -10.76 35.66 3.84
CA GLY A 373 -9.97 36.89 3.68
C GLY A 373 -10.24 38.01 4.66
N SER A 374 -9.17 38.75 4.97
CA SER A 374 -9.20 40.06 5.65
C SER A 374 -9.91 40.05 7.01
N VAL A 375 -9.79 38.95 7.75
CA VAL A 375 -10.38 38.79 9.08
C VAL A 375 -9.30 38.79 10.16
N THR A 376 -9.57 39.47 11.27
CA THR A 376 -8.74 39.37 12.49
C THR A 376 -9.19 38.18 13.32
N PHE A 377 -8.24 37.40 13.81
CA PHE A 377 -8.49 36.30 14.72
C PHE A 377 -8.06 36.70 16.13
N ASP A 378 -8.98 36.67 17.09
CA ASP A 378 -8.69 36.95 18.48
C ASP A 378 -8.10 35.72 19.18
N THR A 379 -7.29 35.97 20.21
CA THR A 379 -6.62 34.91 20.98
C THR A 379 -7.22 34.85 22.38
N LEU A 380 -7.67 33.65 22.78
CA LEU A 380 -7.99 33.32 24.16
C LEU A 380 -6.72 32.90 24.88
N GLU A 381 -6.42 33.53 26.01
CA GLU A 381 -5.36 33.11 26.91
C GLU A 381 -5.95 32.57 28.22
N LEU A 382 -5.42 31.45 28.69
CA LEU A 382 -5.79 30.86 29.97
C LEU A 382 -4.61 30.17 30.64
N LEU A 383 -4.73 29.97 31.96
CA LEU A 383 -3.87 29.08 32.72
C LEU A 383 -4.49 27.68 32.71
N THR A 384 -3.65 26.67 32.58
CA THR A 384 -4.05 25.27 32.53
C THR A 384 -3.34 24.50 33.63
N ASP A 385 -4.13 23.87 34.48
CA ASP A 385 -3.58 23.12 35.61
C ASP A 385 -2.82 21.88 35.14
N PRO A 386 -1.68 21.55 35.76
CA PRO A 386 -0.95 20.31 35.49
C PRO A 386 -1.85 19.07 35.56
N GLY A 387 -1.82 18.25 34.52
CA GLY A 387 -2.62 17.03 34.38
C GLY A 387 -3.95 17.24 33.65
N SER A 388 -4.31 18.47 33.28
CA SER A 388 -5.49 18.75 32.47
C SER A 388 -5.41 18.05 31.11
N LEU A 389 -6.55 17.64 30.57
CA LEU A 389 -6.68 17.03 29.26
C LEU A 389 -7.38 17.99 28.29
N LEU A 390 -6.72 18.32 27.19
CA LEU A 390 -7.29 19.08 26.09
C LEU A 390 -7.68 18.12 24.95
N LEU A 391 -8.94 18.14 24.53
CA LEU A 391 -9.47 17.39 23.40
C LEU A 391 -9.84 18.37 22.27
N LEU A 392 -9.26 18.12 21.11
CA LEU A 392 -9.53 18.76 19.83
C LEU A 392 -10.13 17.71 18.90
N CYS A 393 -11.22 18.03 18.20
CA CYS A 393 -11.82 17.13 17.23
C CYS A 393 -12.47 17.89 16.07
N THR A 394 -12.60 17.21 14.94
CA THR A 394 -13.39 17.64 13.79
C THR A 394 -14.86 17.23 13.95
N ASP A 395 -15.71 17.79 13.10
CA ASP A 395 -17.16 17.61 13.16
C ASP A 395 -17.59 16.17 12.91
N GLY A 396 -16.88 15.39 12.09
CA GLY A 396 -17.18 13.98 11.89
C GLY A 396 -17.22 13.12 13.17
N LEU A 397 -16.64 13.58 14.29
CA LEU A 397 -16.77 12.91 15.59
C LEU A 397 -18.10 13.18 16.30
N VAL A 398 -18.69 14.36 16.10
CA VAL A 398 -19.79 14.91 16.91
C VAL A 398 -21.06 15.18 16.11
N GLU A 399 -20.94 15.38 14.80
CA GLU A 399 -22.04 15.70 13.92
C GLU A 399 -22.87 14.46 13.65
N THR A 400 -24.07 14.44 14.22
CA THR A 400 -25.08 13.42 13.99
C THR A 400 -26.40 14.12 13.71
N ARG A 401 -27.16 13.64 12.71
CA ARG A 401 -28.45 14.24 12.34
C ARG A 401 -29.37 14.36 13.57
N GLY A 402 -29.76 15.60 13.88
CA GLY A 402 -30.69 15.91 14.96
C GLY A 402 -30.07 16.01 16.36
N GLN A 403 -28.74 15.92 16.49
CA GLN A 403 -28.02 16.14 17.73
C GLN A 403 -27.30 17.50 17.70
N ASP A 404 -27.34 18.22 18.82
CA ASP A 404 -26.59 19.47 18.99
C ASP A 404 -25.10 19.20 19.22
N ILE A 405 -24.24 19.98 18.56
CA ILE A 405 -22.79 19.80 18.59
C ILE A 405 -22.21 20.10 19.99
N GLU A 406 -22.67 21.15 20.67
CA GLU A 406 -22.18 21.48 22.01
C GLU A 406 -22.60 20.40 23.02
N GLU A 407 -23.82 19.88 22.91
CA GLU A 407 -24.27 18.76 23.73
C GLU A 407 -23.43 17.50 23.51
N ALA A 408 -23.08 17.20 22.25
CA ALA A 408 -22.19 16.10 21.90
C ALA A 408 -20.79 16.26 22.50
N LEU A 409 -20.20 17.46 22.40
CA LEU A 409 -18.89 17.79 22.97
C LEU A 409 -18.89 17.71 24.51
N HIS A 410 -19.92 18.24 25.17
CA HIS A 410 -20.08 18.09 26.62
C HIS A 410 -20.21 16.62 27.03
N ALA A 411 -20.91 15.80 26.26
CA ALA A 411 -21.02 14.37 26.50
C ALA A 411 -19.68 13.64 26.33
N LEU A 412 -18.83 14.07 25.39
CA LEU A 412 -17.47 13.57 25.23
C LEU A 412 -16.63 13.89 26.47
N GLY A 413 -16.59 15.15 26.91
CA GLY A 413 -15.79 15.54 28.08
C GLY A 413 -16.23 14.84 29.38
N ARG A 414 -17.54 14.61 29.59
CA ARG A 414 -18.04 13.81 30.73
C ARG A 414 -17.57 12.34 30.73
N ARG A 415 -17.18 11.80 29.57
CA ARG A 415 -16.62 10.44 29.48
C ARG A 415 -15.13 10.41 29.76
N LEU A 416 -14.42 11.46 29.36
CA LEU A 416 -12.99 11.62 29.64
C LEU A 416 -12.72 11.69 31.15
N THR A 417 -13.62 12.29 31.93
CA THR A 417 -13.50 12.36 33.40
C THR A 417 -13.69 11.00 34.08
N ALA A 418 -14.38 10.06 33.44
CA ALA A 418 -14.76 8.77 34.02
C ALA A 418 -13.74 7.64 33.79
N GLN A 419 -12.66 7.88 33.01
CA GLN A 419 -11.72 6.84 32.60
C GLN A 419 -10.27 7.15 33.03
N HIS A 420 -9.70 6.29 33.87
CA HIS A 420 -8.26 6.26 34.19
C HIS A 420 -7.48 5.34 33.24
N SER A 421 -7.83 5.35 31.95
CA SER A 421 -7.12 4.58 30.92
C SER A 421 -6.02 5.43 30.26
N SER A 422 -5.12 4.79 29.52
CA SER A 422 -4.14 5.51 28.68
C SER A 422 -4.85 6.45 27.69
N LEU A 423 -4.17 7.51 27.24
CA LEU A 423 -4.76 8.40 26.23
C LEU A 423 -5.11 7.65 24.95
N GLU A 424 -4.31 6.66 24.57
CA GLU A 424 -4.52 5.82 23.40
C GLU A 424 -5.80 4.98 23.51
N ASP A 425 -6.05 4.36 24.67
CA ASP A 425 -7.27 3.58 24.93
C ASP A 425 -8.51 4.48 24.90
N THR A 426 -8.40 5.69 25.46
CA THR A 426 -9.48 6.67 25.43
C THR A 426 -9.77 7.13 24.00
N CYS A 427 -8.73 7.43 23.21
CA CYS A 427 -8.85 7.72 21.78
C CYS A 427 -9.58 6.58 21.05
N GLU A 428 -9.17 5.33 21.30
CA GLU A 428 -9.81 4.17 20.68
C GLU A 428 -11.27 4.00 21.11
N ALA A 429 -11.58 4.21 22.39
CA ALA A 429 -12.94 4.14 22.92
C ALA A 429 -13.86 5.25 22.37
N LEU A 430 -13.31 6.41 22.00
CA LEU A 430 -14.02 7.44 21.25
C LEU A 430 -14.32 6.95 19.82
N MET A 431 -13.32 6.38 19.13
CA MET A 431 -13.48 5.86 17.76
C MET A 431 -14.40 4.65 17.64
N ARG A 432 -14.52 3.81 18.68
CA ARG A 432 -15.40 2.62 18.68
C ARG A 432 -16.89 2.97 18.70
N ARG A 433 -17.26 4.23 19.00
CA ARG A 433 -18.64 4.72 18.92
C ARG A 433 -19.06 4.93 17.46
N ARG A 434 -18.80 3.92 16.61
CA ARG A 434 -19.16 3.91 15.20
C ARG A 434 -20.67 3.86 15.08
N HIS A 435 -21.26 4.84 14.41
CA HIS A 435 -22.64 4.75 14.00
C HIS A 435 -22.82 3.58 13.02
N PRO A 436 -23.86 2.73 13.20
CA PRO A 436 -24.13 1.59 12.31
C PRO A 436 -24.39 1.98 10.84
N GLU A 437 -24.67 3.26 10.56
CA GLU A 437 -25.07 3.75 9.23
C GLU A 437 -23.93 4.39 8.40
N GLY A 438 -22.68 4.34 8.88
CA GLY A 438 -21.51 4.88 8.15
C GLY A 438 -21.34 6.40 8.31
N HIS A 439 -20.09 6.85 8.44
CA HIS A 439 -19.77 8.28 8.49
C HIS A 439 -19.84 8.88 7.09
N HIS A 440 -20.33 10.11 7.01
CA HIS A 440 -20.34 10.87 5.76
C HIS A 440 -19.10 11.76 5.64
N ASP A 441 -18.37 11.98 6.73
CA ASP A 441 -17.21 12.87 6.80
C ASP A 441 -16.01 12.27 7.55
N ASP A 442 -14.86 12.91 7.39
CA ASP A 442 -13.60 12.53 7.99
C ASP A 442 -13.63 12.75 9.52
N ILE A 443 -12.89 11.93 10.27
CA ILE A 443 -12.83 12.03 11.73
C ILE A 443 -11.40 12.17 12.19
N THR A 444 -11.14 13.28 12.88
CA THR A 444 -9.86 13.57 13.50
C THR A 444 -10.04 13.91 14.95
N VAL A 445 -9.20 13.28 15.78
CA VAL A 445 -9.14 13.50 17.21
C VAL A 445 -7.69 13.74 17.59
N LEU A 446 -7.42 14.84 18.29
CA LEU A 446 -6.14 15.15 18.90
C LEU A 446 -6.36 15.43 20.39
N MET A 447 -5.77 14.59 21.24
CA MET A 447 -5.81 14.74 22.68
C MET A 447 -4.42 15.05 23.23
N ALA A 448 -4.34 16.01 24.14
CA ALA A 448 -3.11 16.41 24.81
C ALA A 448 -3.32 16.45 26.33
N ARG A 449 -2.55 15.65 27.09
CA ARG A 449 -2.46 15.80 28.54
C ARG A 449 -1.34 16.79 28.86
N LEU A 450 -1.72 17.87 29.52
CA LEU A 450 -0.90 19.04 29.79
C LEU A 450 -0.30 18.92 31.20
N ASN A 451 0.76 18.12 31.33
CA ASN A 451 1.38 17.80 32.62
C ASN A 451 2.24 18.93 33.19
N GLY A 452 2.67 19.87 32.34
CA GLY A 452 3.64 20.89 32.69
C GLY A 452 5.05 20.31 32.93
N ILE A 453 6.01 21.19 33.16
CA ILE A 453 7.36 20.84 33.61
C ILE A 453 7.55 21.46 34.99
N PRO A 454 7.95 20.69 36.02
CA PRO A 454 8.26 21.25 37.32
C PRO A 454 9.37 22.30 37.19
N CYS A 455 9.12 23.53 37.66
CA CYS A 455 10.20 24.51 37.81
C CYS A 455 11.18 24.00 38.86
N ASP A 456 12.38 23.59 38.44
CA ASP A 456 13.49 23.39 39.38
C ASP A 456 13.73 24.73 40.09
N SER A 457 13.44 24.76 41.39
CA SER A 457 13.72 25.93 42.21
C SER A 457 15.23 26.19 42.17
N PRO A 458 15.71 27.43 41.96
CA PRO A 458 17.14 27.70 42.03
C PRO A 458 17.62 27.28 43.43
N ARG A 459 18.55 26.32 43.48
CA ARG A 459 19.23 25.96 44.72
C ARG A 459 19.85 27.25 45.29
N LYS A 460 19.36 27.65 46.46
CA LYS A 460 19.89 28.76 47.25
C LYS A 460 21.36 28.56 47.58
#